data_AF-A0A0N7KEY7-F1
#
_entry.id   AF-A0A0N7KEY7-F1
#
_cell.length_a   1.000
_cell.length_b   1.000
_cell.length_c   1.000
_cell.angle_alpha   90.00
_cell.angle_beta   90.00
_cell.angle_gamma   90.00
#
_symmetry.space_group_name_H-M   'P 1'
#
loop_
_entity.id
_entity.type
_entity.pdbx_description
1 polymer ?
#
loop_
_entity_poly.entity_id
_entity_poly.type
_entity_poly.pdbx_seq_one_letter_code
_entity_poly.pdbx_strand_id
1 'polypeptide(L)' 'VQACGSLITEEQPHAMLIPMEYFFMGYGLYRPSQLDCSPRSPLSPFCISPDLLSPESMGVKLKPIKTRVRLEV' A
#
# COMPACT_ATOMS: atom_id res chain seq x y z
N VAL A 1 14.74 11.82 -5.62
CA VAL A 1 15.06 10.53 -4.96
C VAL A 1 16.40 10.09 -5.50
N GLN A 2 17.37 9.84 -4.64
CA GLN A 2 18.70 9.41 -5.03
C GLN A 2 18.82 7.91 -4.80
N ALA A 3 19.53 7.19 -5.67
CA ALA A 3 19.81 5.75 -5.59
C ALA A 3 18.63 4.78 -5.75
N CYS A 4 17.51 5.19 -6.37
CA CYS A 4 16.40 4.29 -6.70
C CYS A 4 16.40 3.89 -8.18
N GLY A 5 16.05 2.63 -8.47
CA GLY A 5 15.79 2.12 -9.82
C GLY A 5 14.42 2.53 -10.37
N SER A 6 13.86 1.72 -11.28
CA SER A 6 12.61 2.06 -12.00
C SER A 6 11.34 2.06 -11.14
N LEU A 7 11.30 1.29 -10.05
CA LEU A 7 10.11 1.12 -9.20
C LEU A 7 10.40 1.53 -7.76
N ILE A 8 10.35 2.84 -7.52
CA ILE A 8 10.56 3.41 -6.18
C ILE A 8 9.60 2.88 -5.12
N THR A 9 8.39 2.51 -5.52
CA THR A 9 7.39 1.92 -4.63
C THR A 9 7.81 0.55 -4.10
N GLU A 10 8.72 -0.16 -4.77
CA GLU A 10 9.25 -1.45 -4.29
C GLU A 10 10.62 -1.30 -3.62
N GLU A 11 11.53 -0.56 -4.26
CA GLU A 11 12.91 -0.41 -3.74
C GLU A 11 12.97 0.45 -2.47
N GLN A 12 12.16 1.51 -2.42
CA GLN A 12 12.16 2.46 -1.32
C GLN A 12 10.75 3.04 -1.05
N PRO A 13 9.77 2.22 -0.62
CA PRO A 13 8.38 2.64 -0.46
C PRO A 13 8.21 3.85 0.48
N HIS A 14 9.02 3.94 1.52
CA HIS A 14 8.98 5.05 2.48
C HIS A 14 9.38 6.40 1.85
N ALA A 15 10.23 6.40 0.80
CA ALA A 15 10.59 7.62 0.09
C ALA A 15 9.42 8.21 -0.71
N MET A 16 8.35 7.44 -0.95
CA MET A 16 7.15 7.91 -1.63
C MET A 16 6.14 8.61 -0.72
N LEU A 17 6.29 8.51 0.62
CA LEU A 17 5.33 9.08 1.57
C LEU A 17 5.19 10.60 1.42
N ILE A 18 6.31 11.32 1.51
CA ILE A 18 6.32 12.79 1.43
C ILE A 18 5.88 13.30 0.05
N PRO A 19 6.37 12.77 -1.09
CA PRO A 19 5.87 13.18 -2.41
C PRO A 19 4.37 12.94 -2.60
N MET A 20 3.83 11.80 -2.14
CA MET A 20 2.39 11.52 -2.25
C MET A 20 1.56 12.47 -1.38
N GLU A 21 2.02 12.77 -0.16
CA GLU A 21 1.36 13.73 0.74
C GLU A 21 1.25 15.11 0.11
N TYR A 22 2.34 15.65 -0.42
CA TYR A 22 2.34 16.94 -1.11
C TYR A 22 1.47 16.94 -2.37
N PHE A 23 1.50 15.86 -3.15
CA PHE A 23 0.64 15.71 -4.32
C PHE A 23 -0.84 15.81 -3.92
N PHE A 24 -1.29 15.04 -2.94
CA PHE A 24 -2.68 15.09 -2.48
C PHE A 24 -3.05 16.44 -1.87
N MET A 25 -2.12 17.11 -1.19
CA MET A 25 -2.36 18.43 -0.61
C MET A 25 -2.57 19.48 -1.70
N GLY A 26 -1.79 19.43 -2.79
CA GLY A 26 -1.96 20.31 -3.95
C GLY A 26 -3.32 20.17 -4.65
N TYR A 27 -3.92 18.97 -4.63
CA TYR A 27 -5.25 18.72 -5.19
C TYR A 27 -6.39 18.84 -4.16
N GLY A 28 -6.11 19.20 -2.90
CA GLY A 28 -7.12 19.24 -1.84
C GLY A 28 -7.71 17.87 -1.48
N LEU A 29 -7.06 16.78 -1.90
CA LEU A 29 -7.43 15.40 -1.58
C LEU A 29 -6.78 14.91 -0.29
N TYR A 30 -5.79 15.65 0.21
CA TYR A 30 -5.12 15.32 1.45
C TYR A 30 -6.12 15.32 2.60
N ARG A 31 -6.36 14.13 3.13
CA ARG A 31 -7.08 13.92 4.38
C ARG A 31 -6.06 13.31 5.34
N PRO A 32 -5.61 14.06 6.36
CA PRO A 32 -4.81 13.47 7.42
C PRO A 32 -5.52 12.20 7.87
N SER A 33 -4.82 11.06 7.82
CA SER A 33 -5.31 9.84 8.41
C SER A 33 -5.43 10.10 9.90
N GLN A 34 -6.63 10.47 10.34
CA GLN A 34 -7.04 10.19 11.69
C GLN A 34 -7.00 8.66 11.72
N LEU A 35 -5.94 8.10 12.30
CA LEU A 35 -5.94 6.72 12.75
C LEU A 35 -7.04 6.67 13.81
N ASP A 36 -8.26 6.58 13.31
CA ASP A 36 -9.42 6.28 14.10
C ASP A 36 -9.17 4.84 14.53
N CYS A 37 -8.55 4.69 15.71
CA CYS A 37 -8.49 3.43 16.43
C CYS A 37 -9.90 2.93 16.78
N SER A 38 -10.95 3.62 16.33
CA SER A 38 -12.30 3.13 16.25
C SER A 38 -12.31 1.73 15.60
N PRO A 39 -12.77 0.70 16.32
CA PRO A 39 -12.91 -0.65 15.78
C PRO A 39 -13.94 -0.74 14.65
N ARG A 40 -14.69 0.35 14.39
CA ARG A 40 -15.66 0.46 13.29
C ARG A 40 -15.12 1.18 12.06
N SER A 41 -13.90 1.71 12.11
CA SER A 41 -13.28 2.33 10.94
C SER A 41 -12.90 1.23 9.94
N PRO A 42 -13.36 1.29 8.67
CA PRO A 42 -12.98 0.32 7.64
C PRO A 42 -11.50 0.40 7.22
N LEU A 43 -10.77 1.40 7.72
CA LEU A 43 -9.34 1.59 7.52
C LEU A 43 -8.52 1.31 8.79
N SER A 44 -9.13 0.77 9.84
CA SER A 44 -8.41 0.35 11.04
C SER A 44 -7.57 -0.91 10.73
N PRO A 45 -6.31 -0.99 11.16
CA PRO A 45 -5.48 -2.18 10.93
C PRO A 45 -6.03 -3.47 11.56
N PHE A 46 -7.06 -3.37 12.41
CA PHE A 46 -7.72 -4.50 13.07
C PHE A 46 -9.11 -4.84 12.51
N CYS A 47 -9.66 -4.10 11.54
CA CYS A 47 -11.05 -4.29 11.12
C CYS A 47 -11.25 -5.37 10.05
N ILE A 48 -10.18 -5.92 9.46
CA ILE A 48 -10.25 -6.96 8.42
C ILE A 48 -9.23 -8.06 8.76
N SER A 49 -9.68 -9.32 8.75
CA SER A 49 -8.77 -10.46 8.92
C SER A 49 -7.75 -10.49 7.76
N PRO A 50 -6.44 -10.69 8.01
CA PRO A 50 -5.43 -10.82 6.96
C PRO A 50 -5.81 -11.85 5.89
N ASP A 51 -6.51 -12.92 6.28
CA ASP A 51 -6.95 -13.98 5.36
C ASP A 51 -7.89 -13.46 4.27
N LEU A 52 -8.67 -12.40 4.55
CA LEU A 52 -9.57 -11.78 3.57
C LEU A 52 -8.83 -10.99 2.48
N LEU A 53 -7.57 -10.64 2.71
CA LEU A 53 -6.70 -9.97 1.73
C LEU A 53 -5.99 -10.97 0.81
N SER A 54 -6.16 -12.28 1.04
CA SER A 54 -5.65 -13.31 0.12
C SER A 54 -6.39 -13.25 -1.24
N PRO A 55 -5.71 -13.49 -2.36
CA PRO A 55 -6.34 -13.59 -3.68
C PRO A 55 -7.50 -14.59 -3.71
N GLU A 56 -7.33 -15.73 -3.01
CA GLU A 56 -8.32 -16.79 -2.90
C GLU A 56 -9.61 -16.29 -2.24
N SER A 57 -9.48 -15.55 -1.13
CA SER A 57 -10.63 -15.02 -0.39
C SER A 57 -11.30 -13.86 -1.11
N MET A 58 -10.55 -13.07 -1.89
CA MET A 58 -11.12 -12.05 -2.76
C MET A 58 -11.80 -12.63 -4.02
N GLY A 59 -11.72 -13.95 -4.26
CA GLY A 59 -12.24 -14.58 -5.47
C GLY A 59 -11.49 -14.18 -6.74
N VAL A 60 -10.27 -13.64 -6.60
CA VAL A 60 -9.46 -13.15 -7.71
C VAL A 60 -8.50 -14.24 -8.15
N LYS A 61 -8.66 -14.72 -9.39
CA LYS A 61 -7.73 -15.67 -9.99
C LYS A 61 -6.52 -14.94 -10.59
N LEU A 62 -5.53 -14.64 -9.75
CA LEU A 62 -4.28 -14.03 -10.20
C LEU A 62 -3.44 -15.06 -10.95
N LYS A 63 -2.96 -14.70 -12.15
CA LYS A 63 -1.86 -15.42 -12.79
C LYS A 63 -0.56 -14.84 -12.26
N PRO A 64 0.43 -15.67 -11.88
CA PRO A 64 1.74 -15.17 -11.50
C PRO A 64 2.30 -14.27 -12.61
N ILE A 65 2.58 -13.02 -12.27
CA ILE A 65 3.32 -12.12 -13.14
C ILE A 65 4.79 -12.45 -12.93
N LYS A 66 5.54 -12.65 -14.02
CA LYS A 66 7.00 -12.81 -13.94
C LYS A 66 7.61 -11.47 -13.49
N THR A 67 7.74 -11.29 -12.18
CA THR A 67 8.52 -10.20 -11.60
C THR A 67 9.99 -10.64 -11.53
N ARG A 68 10.91 -9.67 -11.58
CA ARG A 68 12.36 -9.95 -11.53
C ARG A 68 12.87 -10.16 -10.10
N VAL A 69 11.99 -10.12 -9.11
CA VAL A 69 12.31 -10.21 -7.69
C VAL A 69 12.43 -11.68 -7.28
N ARG A 70 13.54 -12.05 -6.63
CA ARG A 70 13.68 -13.39 -6.05
C ARG A 70 12.84 -13.45 -4.77
N LEU A 71 11.85 -14.33 -4.77
CA LEU A 71 11.12 -14.71 -3.56
C LEU A 71 12.07 -15.59 -2.73
N GLU A 72 12.73 -15.02 -1.72
CA GLU A 72 13.30 -15.84 -0.65
C GLU A 72 12.14 -16.29 0.24
N VAL A 73 11.99 -17.61 0.37
CA VAL A 73 10.98 -18.29 1.21
C VAL A 73 11.57 -18.53 2.58
#